data_AF-A0A8H3ANC3-F1
#
_entry.id   AF-A0A8H3ANC3-F1
#
_cell.length_a   1.000
_cell.length_b   1.000
_cell.length_c   1.000
_cell.angle_alpha   90.00
_cell.angle_beta   90.00
_cell.angle_gamma   90.00
#
_symmetry.space_group_name_H-M   'P 1'
#
loop_
_entity.id
_entity.type
_entity.pdbx_description
1 polymer ?
#
loop_
_entity_poly.entity_id
_entity_poly.type
_entity_poly.pdbx_seq_one_letter_code
_entity_poly.pdbx_strand_id
1 'polypeptide(L)'
;ISRSSRHKRSATGAQRPHYRKKRKFELGRQAASTKLGPKRVHSVRVRGGNLKHRALRLESGNFAWGSEQTTRKTRIIGVVYNASNNELVRTNTLVKSAIIQVDATPFRQWYEAHYAQPVTKKGAKTAAPTEGATEEVKKSKHVLRTLEQRKKVAKIDTLLESQFAAGRLYAAISSRPGQSGRADGYILEGRELEFYLRKLRTGKQKHAQ
;
A
#
# COMPACT_ATOMS: atom_id res chain seq x y z
N ILE A 1 14.98 -22.58 14.00
CA ILE A 1 14.82 -21.19 14.50
C ILE A 1 14.00 -21.22 15.80
N SER A 2 14.52 -20.69 16.92
CA SER A 2 13.79 -20.59 18.18
C SER A 2 13.63 -19.12 18.58
N ARG A 3 12.47 -18.76 19.14
CA ARG A 3 12.17 -17.42 19.65
C ARG A 3 12.43 -17.27 21.15
N SER A 4 13.06 -18.25 21.79
CA SER A 4 13.42 -18.15 23.21
C SER A 4 14.52 -17.10 23.42
N SER A 5 14.55 -16.42 24.56
CA SER A 5 15.65 -15.50 24.92
C SER A 5 16.76 -16.20 25.72
N ARG A 6 16.60 -17.49 26.06
CA ARG A 6 17.52 -18.22 26.95
C ARG A 6 18.90 -18.46 26.37
N HIS A 7 19.01 -18.48 25.05
CA HIS A 7 20.29 -18.61 24.36
C HIS A 7 21.06 -17.28 24.28
N LYS A 8 20.45 -16.16 24.70
CA LYS A 8 21.12 -14.85 24.80
C LYS A 8 21.78 -14.71 26.17
N ARG A 9 22.81 -13.85 26.26
CA ARG A 9 23.47 -13.46 27.51
C ARG A 9 22.50 -12.76 28.47
N SER A 10 22.84 -12.75 29.76
CA SER A 10 22.15 -11.93 30.76
C SER A 10 22.43 -10.44 30.54
N ALA A 11 21.72 -9.58 31.27
CA ALA A 11 22.01 -8.14 31.29
C ALA A 11 23.46 -7.83 31.74
N THR A 12 24.01 -8.65 32.64
CA THR A 12 25.42 -8.56 33.09
C THR A 12 26.43 -9.10 32.07
N GLY A 13 25.98 -9.64 30.92
CA GLY A 13 26.86 -10.26 29.92
C GLY A 13 27.21 -11.73 30.20
N ALA A 14 26.85 -12.27 31.37
CA ALA A 14 27.10 -13.67 31.72
C ALA A 14 26.37 -14.63 30.77
N GLN A 15 27.03 -15.74 30.45
CA GLN A 15 26.44 -16.83 29.68
C GLN A 15 25.45 -17.60 30.56
N ARG A 16 24.24 -17.83 30.05
CA ARG A 16 23.19 -18.55 30.79
C ARG A 16 23.31 -20.07 30.60
N PRO A 17 23.19 -20.88 31.67
CA PRO A 17 23.19 -22.33 31.54
C PRO A 17 21.92 -22.83 30.84
N HIS A 18 22.07 -23.91 30.07
CA HIS A 18 20.98 -24.45 29.27
C HIS A 18 20.25 -25.59 30.02
N TYR A 19 19.28 -25.24 30.86
CA TYR A 19 18.62 -26.21 31.77
C TYR A 19 17.57 -27.12 31.12
N ARG A 20 17.10 -26.85 29.89
CA ARG A 20 16.08 -27.66 29.22
C ARG A 20 16.17 -27.62 27.70
N LYS A 21 15.66 -28.64 27.02
CA LYS A 21 15.52 -28.68 25.55
C LYS A 21 14.48 -27.68 25.02
N LYS A 22 14.57 -27.34 23.73
CA LYS A 22 13.64 -26.44 23.01
C LYS A 22 12.19 -26.95 23.11
N ARG A 23 11.22 -26.04 23.30
CA ARG A 23 9.79 -26.39 23.36
C ARG A 23 9.05 -26.00 22.08
N LYS A 24 8.01 -26.75 21.71
CA LYS A 24 7.23 -26.51 20.47
C LYS A 24 6.64 -25.10 20.39
N PHE A 25 6.20 -24.53 21.51
CA PHE A 25 5.67 -23.16 21.53
C PHE A 25 6.72 -22.06 21.30
N GLU A 26 8.00 -22.39 21.35
CA GLU A 26 9.12 -21.47 21.11
C GLU A 26 9.57 -21.48 19.64
N LEU A 27 8.86 -22.19 18.76
CA LEU A 27 9.23 -22.33 17.36
C LEU A 27 9.15 -20.98 16.63
N GLY A 28 10.15 -20.72 15.78
CA GLY A 28 10.08 -19.73 14.72
C GLY A 28 9.81 -20.41 13.38
N ARG A 29 9.23 -19.67 12.42
CA ARG A 29 9.11 -20.10 11.02
C ARG A 29 9.93 -19.16 10.14
N GLN A 30 10.33 -19.64 8.97
CA GLN A 30 11.00 -18.81 7.96
C GLN A 30 10.12 -17.61 7.55
N ALA A 31 10.77 -16.54 7.10
CA ALA A 31 10.07 -15.37 6.59
C ALA A 31 9.33 -15.70 5.29
N ALA A 32 8.23 -15.00 5.02
CA ALA A 32 7.46 -15.22 3.79
C ALA A 32 8.06 -14.51 2.57
N SER A 33 8.83 -13.43 2.80
CA SER A 33 9.49 -12.62 1.78
C SER A 33 8.61 -12.31 0.57
N THR A 34 7.36 -11.89 0.84
CA THR A 34 6.31 -11.69 -0.17
C THR A 34 6.78 -10.80 -1.31
N LYS A 35 6.63 -11.27 -2.55
CA LYS A 35 7.03 -10.55 -3.77
C LYS A 35 5.84 -10.05 -4.57
N LEU A 36 6.10 -9.15 -5.49
CA LEU A 36 5.14 -8.78 -6.51
C LEU A 36 4.96 -9.93 -7.51
N GLY A 37 3.70 -10.24 -7.86
CA GLY A 37 3.37 -11.24 -8.87
C GLY A 37 2.01 -11.89 -8.64
N PRO A 38 1.61 -12.84 -9.51
CA PRO A 38 0.29 -13.46 -9.45
C PRO A 38 0.03 -14.09 -8.08
N LYS A 39 -1.17 -13.86 -7.55
CA LYS A 39 -1.53 -14.14 -6.16
C LYS A 39 -1.23 -15.59 -5.78
N ARG A 40 -0.32 -15.78 -4.83
CA ARG A 40 0.02 -17.09 -4.24
C ARG A 40 0.09 -16.98 -2.72
N VAL A 41 -0.83 -17.64 -2.03
CA VAL A 41 -0.96 -17.57 -0.57
C VAL A 41 -1.11 -18.97 0.01
N HIS A 42 -0.24 -19.34 0.96
CA HIS A 42 -0.29 -20.63 1.65
C HIS A 42 -0.88 -20.46 3.05
N SER A 43 -1.80 -21.33 3.45
CA SER A 43 -2.27 -21.41 4.83
C SER A 43 -1.26 -22.15 5.71
N VAL A 44 -1.12 -21.72 6.96
CA VAL A 44 -0.22 -22.35 7.94
C VAL A 44 -0.96 -22.49 9.25
N ARG A 45 -1.12 -23.73 9.73
CA ARG A 45 -1.65 -24.01 11.06
C ARG A 45 -0.70 -23.51 12.15
N VAL A 46 -1.27 -22.82 13.13
CA VAL A 46 -0.55 -22.27 14.30
C VAL A 46 -1.12 -22.85 15.60
N ARG A 47 -0.58 -22.38 16.73
CA ARG A 47 -1.00 -22.83 18.08
C ARG A 47 -2.50 -22.61 18.28
N GLY A 48 -3.15 -23.57 18.93
CA GLY A 48 -4.59 -23.51 19.21
C GLY A 48 -5.48 -23.86 18.02
N GLY A 49 -4.94 -24.46 16.95
CA GLY A 49 -5.73 -24.87 15.79
C GLY A 49 -6.00 -23.76 14.77
N ASN A 50 -5.67 -22.51 15.08
CA ASN A 50 -5.87 -21.37 14.19
C ASN A 50 -5.03 -21.43 12.90
N LEU A 51 -5.40 -20.61 11.91
CA LEU A 51 -4.70 -20.47 10.64
C LEU A 51 -4.05 -19.09 10.50
N LYS A 52 -2.92 -19.03 9.80
CA LYS A 52 -2.33 -17.79 9.27
C LYS A 52 -2.11 -17.94 7.77
N HIS A 53 -2.16 -16.82 7.05
CA HIS A 53 -2.00 -16.80 5.60
C HIS A 53 -0.65 -16.18 5.24
N ARG A 54 0.20 -16.97 4.60
CA ARG A 54 1.53 -16.58 4.14
C ARG A 54 1.44 -16.22 2.67
N ALA A 55 1.38 -14.93 2.37
CA ALA A 55 1.53 -14.47 1.00
C ALA A 55 2.97 -14.70 0.54
N LEU A 56 3.15 -15.43 -0.56
CA LEU A 56 4.41 -15.57 -1.27
C LEU A 56 4.47 -14.56 -2.41
N ARG A 57 3.35 -14.36 -3.11
CA ARG A 57 3.20 -13.38 -4.19
C ARG A 57 1.85 -12.67 -4.07
N LEU A 58 1.84 -11.37 -4.29
CA LEU A 58 0.63 -10.53 -4.39
C LEU A 58 0.83 -9.51 -5.50
N GLU A 59 -0.23 -9.16 -6.21
CA GLU A 59 -0.21 -8.13 -7.28
C GLU A 59 -1.17 -6.98 -6.99
N SER A 60 -2.11 -7.17 -6.06
CA SER A 60 -3.12 -6.17 -5.70
C SER A 60 -3.35 -6.15 -4.19
N GLY A 61 -3.90 -5.04 -3.73
CA GLY A 61 -4.25 -4.80 -2.33
C GLY A 61 -5.46 -3.88 -2.23
N ASN A 62 -6.03 -3.75 -1.04
CA ASN A 62 -7.10 -2.79 -0.79
C ASN A 62 -6.53 -1.53 -0.15
N PHE A 63 -6.68 -0.38 -0.82
CA PHE A 63 -6.11 0.88 -0.38
C PHE A 63 -7.20 1.91 -0.11
N ALA A 64 -7.08 2.59 1.03
CA ALA A 64 -7.97 3.67 1.42
C ALA A 64 -7.39 5.03 1.00
N TRP A 65 -8.20 5.86 0.37
CA TRP A 65 -7.97 7.29 0.21
C TRP A 65 -8.66 8.02 1.35
N GLY A 66 -7.85 8.53 2.29
CA GLY A 66 -8.32 8.97 3.61
C GLY A 66 -9.20 10.22 3.56
N SER A 67 -8.76 11.24 2.83
CA SER A 67 -9.50 12.52 2.68
C SER A 67 -10.89 12.33 2.09
N GLU A 68 -11.03 11.46 1.09
CA GLU A 68 -12.27 11.19 0.36
C GLU A 68 -13.07 10.00 0.89
N GLN A 69 -12.60 9.35 1.98
CA GLN A 69 -13.24 8.19 2.61
C GLN A 69 -13.60 7.05 1.63
N THR A 70 -12.81 6.87 0.58
CA THR A 70 -13.04 5.84 -0.43
C THR A 70 -11.98 4.76 -0.36
N THR A 71 -12.36 3.52 -0.56
CA THR A 71 -11.45 2.37 -0.53
C THR A 71 -11.63 1.57 -1.81
N ARG A 72 -10.51 1.28 -2.47
CA ARG A 72 -10.50 0.59 -3.76
C ARG A 72 -9.41 -0.48 -3.79
N LYS A 73 -9.75 -1.59 -4.42
CA LYS A 73 -8.78 -2.62 -4.78
C LYS A 73 -7.96 -2.09 -5.96
N THR A 74 -6.66 -1.96 -5.77
CA THR A 74 -5.76 -1.46 -6.82
C THR A 74 -4.56 -2.37 -6.99
N ARG A 75 -3.97 -2.31 -8.19
CA ARG A 75 -2.76 -3.06 -8.51
C ARG A 75 -1.55 -2.37 -7.89
N ILE A 76 -0.67 -3.16 -7.29
CA ILE A 76 0.63 -2.71 -6.79
C ILE A 76 1.60 -2.74 -7.96
N ILE A 77 2.33 -1.64 -8.16
CA ILE A 77 3.28 -1.48 -9.26
C ILE A 77 4.69 -1.86 -8.79
N GLY A 78 5.11 -1.38 -7.63
CA GLY A 78 6.44 -1.64 -7.10
C GLY A 78 6.68 -1.00 -5.74
N VAL A 79 7.73 -1.45 -5.06
CA VAL A 79 8.18 -0.88 -3.78
C VAL A 79 9.18 0.23 -4.09
N VAL A 80 8.98 1.42 -3.52
CA VAL A 80 9.84 2.59 -3.79
C VAL A 80 10.68 3.00 -2.58
N TYR A 81 10.20 2.73 -1.36
CA TYR A 81 10.92 3.07 -0.15
C TYR A 81 10.58 2.10 0.97
N ASN A 82 11.59 1.79 1.78
CA ASN A 82 11.44 0.99 2.98
C ASN A 82 12.29 1.60 4.10
N ALA A 83 11.68 1.91 5.23
CA ALA A 83 12.38 2.55 6.35
C ALA A 83 13.39 1.62 7.05
N SER A 84 13.18 0.30 6.96
CA SER A 84 13.96 -0.67 7.73
C SER A 84 15.17 -1.20 6.97
N ASN A 85 15.06 -1.43 5.67
CA ASN A 85 16.14 -1.99 4.86
C ASN A 85 15.95 -1.69 3.36
N ASN A 86 16.96 -1.08 2.74
CA ASN A 86 16.98 -0.72 1.32
C ASN A 86 16.97 -1.96 0.39
N GLU A 87 17.49 -3.10 0.83
CA GLU A 87 17.48 -4.36 0.06
C GLU A 87 16.06 -4.86 -0.24
N LEU A 88 15.11 -4.52 0.63
CA LEU A 88 13.70 -4.85 0.44
C LEU A 88 13.07 -4.03 -0.69
N VAL A 89 13.62 -2.86 -1.00
CA VAL A 89 13.23 -2.05 -2.17
C VAL A 89 13.79 -2.70 -3.43
N ARG A 90 15.11 -2.99 -3.46
CA ARG A 90 15.78 -3.60 -4.63
C ARG A 90 15.11 -4.89 -5.08
N THR A 91 14.68 -5.70 -4.13
CA THR A 91 14.07 -7.00 -4.42
C THR A 91 12.53 -6.98 -4.48
N ASN A 92 11.89 -5.81 -4.44
CA ASN A 92 10.43 -5.64 -4.43
C ASN A 92 9.70 -6.52 -3.39
N THR A 93 10.17 -6.50 -2.13
CA THR A 93 9.54 -7.25 -1.04
C THR A 93 8.46 -6.42 -0.34
N LEU A 94 7.25 -6.96 -0.28
CA LEU A 94 6.09 -6.36 0.36
C LEU A 94 6.11 -6.65 1.87
N VAL A 95 6.32 -5.60 2.67
CA VAL A 95 6.25 -5.65 4.15
C VAL A 95 5.37 -4.51 4.68
N LYS A 96 4.97 -4.61 5.95
CA LYS A 96 4.27 -3.51 6.63
C LYS A 96 5.14 -2.25 6.59
N SER A 97 4.50 -1.12 6.35
CA SER A 97 5.07 0.23 6.25
C SER A 97 6.02 0.44 5.08
N ALA A 98 6.07 -0.50 4.12
CA ALA A 98 6.71 -0.23 2.84
C ALA A 98 5.89 0.81 2.08
N ILE A 99 6.59 1.79 1.48
CA ILE A 99 5.97 2.75 0.57
C ILE A 99 6.06 2.18 -0.84
N ILE A 100 4.91 2.10 -1.48
CA ILE A 100 4.71 1.48 -2.78
C ILE A 100 4.05 2.46 -3.74
N GLN A 101 4.20 2.19 -5.03
CA GLN A 101 3.38 2.80 -6.07
C GLN A 101 2.20 1.89 -6.38
N VAL A 102 1.00 2.46 -6.45
CA VAL A 102 -0.24 1.78 -6.84
C VAL A 102 -0.87 2.47 -8.03
N ASP A 103 -1.70 1.73 -8.76
CA ASP A 103 -2.49 2.27 -9.87
C ASP A 103 -3.52 3.31 -9.37
N ALA A 104 -3.56 4.47 -10.02
CA ALA A 104 -4.48 5.55 -9.70
C ALA A 104 -5.87 5.37 -10.34
N THR A 105 -6.00 4.51 -11.35
CA THR A 105 -7.23 4.40 -12.17
C THR A 105 -8.51 4.15 -11.36
N PRO A 106 -8.54 3.27 -10.34
CA PRO A 106 -9.80 3.00 -9.61
C PRO A 106 -10.25 4.19 -8.75
N PHE A 107 -9.30 5.01 -8.28
CA PHE A 107 -9.60 6.23 -7.54
C PHE A 107 -10.03 7.37 -8.47
N ARG A 108 -9.39 7.47 -9.65
CA ARG A 108 -9.78 8.45 -10.67
C ARG A 108 -11.21 8.22 -11.15
N GLN A 109 -11.55 6.99 -11.51
CA GLN A 109 -12.91 6.60 -11.92
C GLN A 109 -13.94 6.91 -10.83
N TRP A 110 -13.61 6.64 -9.56
CA TRP A 110 -14.49 6.98 -8.45
C TRP A 110 -14.69 8.49 -8.32
N TYR A 111 -13.62 9.28 -8.42
CA TYR A 111 -13.70 10.73 -8.28
C TYR A 111 -14.53 11.37 -9.40
N GLU A 112 -14.29 10.95 -10.65
CA GLU A 112 -15.06 11.41 -11.82
C GLU A 112 -16.54 11.05 -11.71
N ALA A 113 -16.86 9.85 -11.23
CA ALA A 113 -18.23 9.45 -10.96
C ALA A 113 -18.87 10.21 -9.79
N HIS A 114 -18.11 10.51 -8.73
CA HIS A 114 -18.61 11.14 -7.50
C HIS A 114 -18.84 12.64 -7.66
N TYR A 115 -17.90 13.34 -8.31
CA TYR A 115 -17.89 14.79 -8.46
C TYR A 115 -18.29 15.27 -9.86
N ALA A 116 -18.41 14.38 -10.84
CA ALA A 116 -18.71 14.71 -12.24
C ALA A 116 -17.76 15.79 -12.81
N GLN A 117 -16.48 15.68 -12.45
CA GLN A 117 -15.39 16.53 -12.94
C GLN A 117 -14.10 15.71 -13.02
N PRO A 118 -13.19 16.03 -13.95
CA PRO A 118 -11.91 15.34 -14.05
C PRO A 118 -11.04 15.62 -12.81
N VAL A 119 -10.28 14.61 -12.38
CA VAL A 119 -9.31 14.74 -11.26
C VAL A 119 -8.20 15.73 -11.60
N THR A 120 -7.77 15.77 -12.86
CA THR A 120 -6.67 16.62 -13.32
C THR A 120 -7.14 17.49 -14.48
N LYS A 121 -6.75 18.77 -14.49
CA LYS A 121 -7.11 19.71 -15.57
C LYS A 121 -6.52 19.32 -16.93
N LYS A 122 -5.42 18.54 -16.94
CA LYS A 122 -4.73 18.06 -18.15
C LYS A 122 -5.26 16.72 -18.67
N GLY A 123 -6.13 16.03 -17.93
CA GLY A 123 -6.55 14.65 -18.22
C GLY A 123 -7.47 14.46 -19.42
N ALA A 124 -8.02 15.54 -19.99
CA ALA A 124 -8.95 15.45 -21.11
C ALA A 124 -8.32 14.94 -22.44
N LYS A 125 -6.99 14.89 -22.56
CA LYS A 125 -6.30 14.56 -23.84
C LYS A 125 -5.58 13.21 -23.90
N THR A 126 -5.43 12.48 -22.80
CA THR A 126 -4.57 11.26 -22.76
C THR A 126 -5.26 9.99 -22.28
N ALA A 127 -6.57 10.02 -22.02
CA ALA A 127 -7.33 8.79 -21.89
C ALA A 127 -7.84 8.39 -23.28
N ALA A 128 -7.30 7.31 -23.84
CA ALA A 128 -8.02 6.52 -24.84
C ALA A 128 -9.45 6.33 -24.32
N PRO A 129 -10.48 6.50 -25.18
CA PRO A 129 -11.86 6.48 -24.75
C PRO A 129 -12.13 5.13 -24.11
N THR A 130 -12.21 5.12 -22.78
CA THR A 130 -12.86 4.01 -22.10
C THR A 130 -14.33 4.22 -22.41
N GLU A 131 -14.89 3.27 -23.14
CA GLU A 131 -16.30 3.14 -23.48
C GLU A 131 -17.16 3.61 -22.28
N GLY A 132 -17.75 4.80 -22.39
CA GLY A 132 -18.46 5.47 -21.29
C GLY A 132 -18.16 6.97 -21.12
N ALA A 133 -17.23 7.55 -21.89
CA ALA A 133 -17.14 9.00 -22.00
C ALA A 133 -18.35 9.57 -22.77
N THR A 134 -19.31 10.05 -21.98
CA THR A 134 -20.32 11.07 -22.32
C THR A 134 -21.32 10.72 -23.43
N GLU A 135 -22.16 9.71 -23.21
CA GLU A 135 -23.58 10.00 -23.43
C GLU A 135 -24.00 10.95 -22.30
N GLU A 136 -24.49 12.14 -22.64
CA GLU A 136 -25.12 13.03 -21.67
C GLU A 136 -26.40 12.37 -21.18
N VAL A 137 -26.26 11.42 -20.25
CA VAL A 137 -27.40 10.82 -19.57
C VAL A 137 -28.13 11.97 -18.90
N LYS A 138 -29.33 12.29 -19.38
CA LYS A 138 -30.18 13.35 -18.83
C LYS A 138 -30.39 13.06 -17.35
N LYS A 139 -29.73 13.85 -16.48
CA LYS A 139 -29.86 13.71 -15.02
C LYS A 139 -31.05 14.54 -14.54
N SER A 140 -31.72 14.05 -13.50
CA SER A 140 -32.79 14.82 -12.85
C SER A 140 -32.23 16.09 -12.20
N LYS A 141 -33.07 17.12 -12.06
CA LYS A 141 -32.70 18.38 -11.40
C LYS A 141 -32.17 18.17 -9.98
N HIS A 142 -32.68 17.16 -9.26
CA HIS A 142 -32.20 16.80 -7.93
C HIS A 142 -30.75 16.31 -7.95
N VAL A 143 -30.40 15.44 -8.91
CA VAL A 143 -29.03 14.92 -9.05
C VAL A 143 -28.05 16.03 -9.41
N LEU A 144 -28.44 16.95 -10.30
CA LEU A 144 -27.61 18.10 -10.67
C LEU A 144 -27.29 18.97 -9.44
N ARG A 145 -28.29 19.29 -8.62
CA ARG A 145 -28.11 20.03 -7.37
C ARG A 145 -27.14 19.34 -6.41
N THR A 146 -27.24 18.01 -6.26
CA THR A 146 -26.32 17.24 -5.42
C THR A 146 -24.88 17.27 -5.96
N LEU A 147 -24.70 17.18 -7.29
CA LEU A 147 -23.38 17.27 -7.91
C LEU A 147 -22.76 18.66 -7.73
N GLU A 148 -23.55 19.72 -7.90
CA GLU A 148 -23.09 21.09 -7.65
C GLU A 148 -22.66 21.30 -6.21
N GLN A 149 -23.38 20.74 -5.23
CA GLN A 149 -22.98 20.78 -3.82
C GLN A 149 -21.66 20.06 -3.59
N ARG A 150 -21.47 18.87 -4.16
CA ARG A 150 -20.21 18.10 -4.03
C ARG A 150 -19.02 18.83 -4.66
N LYS A 151 -19.22 19.43 -5.84
CA LYS A 151 -18.16 20.19 -6.55
C LYS A 151 -17.53 21.29 -5.70
N LYS A 152 -18.27 21.87 -4.74
CA LYS A 152 -17.74 22.90 -3.83
C LYS A 152 -16.63 22.39 -2.91
N VAL A 153 -16.65 21.11 -2.56
CA VAL A 153 -15.68 20.49 -1.62
C VAL A 153 -14.59 19.69 -2.37
N ALA A 154 -14.69 19.61 -3.69
CA ALA A 154 -13.88 18.73 -4.54
C ALA A 154 -12.46 19.27 -4.82
N LYS A 155 -11.80 19.81 -3.80
CA LYS A 155 -10.44 20.35 -3.91
C LYS A 155 -9.43 19.30 -3.48
N ILE A 156 -8.57 18.89 -4.41
CA ILE A 156 -7.46 17.95 -4.16
C ILE A 156 -6.15 18.72 -3.89
N ASP A 157 -5.28 18.16 -3.06
CA ASP A 157 -3.90 18.62 -2.84
C ASP A 157 -3.10 18.58 -4.16
N THR A 158 -2.32 19.63 -4.43
CA THR A 158 -1.51 19.77 -5.65
C THR A 158 -0.53 18.61 -5.85
N LEU A 159 0.03 18.07 -4.76
CA LEU A 159 0.94 16.93 -4.82
C LEU A 159 0.23 15.66 -5.26
N LEU A 160 -1.02 15.48 -4.84
CA LEU A 160 -1.83 14.33 -5.21
C LEU A 160 -2.34 14.48 -6.66
N GLU A 161 -2.72 15.69 -7.09
CA GLU A 161 -3.08 15.99 -8.49
C GLU A 161 -1.94 15.60 -9.46
N SER A 162 -0.70 15.92 -9.09
CA SER A 162 0.48 15.56 -9.90
C SER A 162 0.66 14.04 -10.05
N GLN A 163 0.31 13.26 -9.03
CA GLN A 163 0.38 11.80 -9.04
C GLN A 163 -0.74 11.17 -9.87
N PHE A 164 -1.95 11.72 -9.78
CA PHE A 164 -3.05 11.33 -10.66
C PHE A 164 -2.72 11.58 -12.13
N ALA A 165 -2.04 12.69 -12.45
CA ALA A 165 -1.57 12.97 -13.81
C ALA A 165 -0.52 11.94 -14.28
N ALA A 166 0.35 11.47 -13.38
CA ALA A 166 1.30 10.40 -13.66
C ALA A 166 0.65 8.99 -13.72
N GLY A 167 -0.63 8.86 -13.35
CA GLY A 167 -1.37 7.60 -13.33
C GLY A 167 -1.00 6.64 -12.19
N ARG A 168 -0.22 7.11 -11.20
CA ARG A 168 0.27 6.26 -10.09
C ARG A 168 0.28 7.05 -8.79
N LEU A 169 -0.25 6.46 -7.73
CA LEU A 169 -0.27 7.07 -6.39
C LEU A 169 0.77 6.39 -5.48
N TYR A 170 1.35 7.15 -4.56
CA TYR A 170 2.12 6.57 -3.46
C TYR A 170 1.20 6.11 -2.33
N ALA A 171 1.44 4.91 -1.83
CA ALA A 171 0.67 4.33 -0.73
C ALA A 171 1.59 3.66 0.29
N ALA A 172 1.14 3.60 1.54
CA ALA A 172 1.79 2.85 2.61
C ALA A 172 1.03 1.56 2.88
N ILE A 173 1.73 0.43 2.95
CA ILE A 173 1.13 -0.84 3.38
C ILE A 173 0.92 -0.82 4.90
N SER A 174 -0.31 -0.92 5.37
CA SER A 174 -0.63 -0.98 6.81
C SER A 174 -0.78 -2.41 7.32
N SER A 175 -1.12 -3.34 6.43
CA SER A 175 -1.26 -4.76 6.73
C SER A 175 0.08 -5.49 6.90
N ARG A 176 0.04 -6.78 7.28
CA ARG A 176 1.22 -7.66 7.37
C ARG A 176 1.07 -8.82 6.37
N PRO A 177 1.53 -8.68 5.11
CA PRO A 177 1.33 -9.69 4.06
C PRO A 177 1.74 -11.11 4.46
N GLY A 178 2.87 -11.25 5.16
CA GLY A 178 3.35 -12.54 5.65
C GLY A 178 2.59 -13.12 6.86
N GLN A 179 1.51 -12.51 7.34
CA GLN A 179 0.66 -13.03 8.42
C GLN A 179 -0.81 -13.12 8.01
N SER A 180 -1.32 -12.09 7.34
CA SER A 180 -2.72 -11.99 6.89
C SER A 180 -2.94 -12.42 5.45
N GLY A 181 -1.89 -12.54 4.64
CA GLY A 181 -2.01 -12.85 3.21
C GLY A 181 -2.53 -11.68 2.37
N ARG A 182 -2.58 -10.46 2.91
CA ARG A 182 -3.11 -9.26 2.25
C ARG A 182 -2.10 -8.11 2.30
N ALA A 183 -2.09 -7.26 1.29
CA ALA A 183 -1.26 -6.05 1.18
C ALA A 183 -2.15 -4.80 1.16
N ASP A 184 -2.89 -4.58 2.25
CA ASP A 184 -3.82 -3.47 2.39
C ASP A 184 -3.10 -2.25 2.97
N GLY A 185 -3.62 -1.06 2.69
CA GLY A 185 -2.93 0.18 3.02
C GLY A 185 -3.76 1.43 2.83
N TYR A 186 -3.09 2.57 2.78
CA TYR A 186 -3.69 3.87 2.53
C TYR A 186 -2.81 4.71 1.59
N ILE A 187 -3.43 5.62 0.85
CA ILE A 187 -2.76 6.59 -0.01
C ILE A 187 -2.07 7.65 0.86
N LEU A 188 -0.84 8.02 0.52
CA LEU A 188 -0.10 9.06 1.23
C LEU A 188 -0.62 10.45 0.85
N GLU A 189 -0.87 11.30 1.85
CA GLU A 189 -1.40 12.66 1.66
C GLU A 189 -0.67 13.68 2.54
N GLY A 190 -0.77 14.97 2.19
CA GLY A 190 -0.26 16.10 2.98
C GLY A 190 1.20 15.97 3.43
N ARG A 191 1.45 16.27 4.70
CA ARG A 191 2.81 16.27 5.29
C ARG A 191 3.52 14.91 5.23
N GLU A 192 2.76 13.81 5.30
CA GLU A 192 3.33 12.47 5.20
C GLU A 192 3.85 12.22 3.78
N LEU A 193 3.06 12.60 2.78
CA LEU A 193 3.47 12.52 1.39
C LEU A 193 4.70 13.39 1.11
N GLU A 194 4.71 14.64 1.57
CA GLU A 194 5.86 15.54 1.46
C GLU A 194 7.13 14.94 2.05
N PHE A 195 7.03 14.37 3.25
CA PHE A 195 8.14 13.73 3.92
C PHE A 195 8.76 12.60 3.09
N TYR A 196 7.94 11.69 2.58
CA TYR A 196 8.43 10.55 1.79
C TYR A 196 8.93 10.97 0.41
N LEU A 197 8.29 11.95 -0.25
CA LEU A 197 8.80 12.53 -1.49
C LEU A 197 10.19 13.14 -1.29
N ARG A 198 10.42 13.86 -0.20
CA ARG A 198 11.74 14.40 0.15
C ARG A 198 12.77 13.28 0.33
N LYS A 199 12.42 12.20 1.06
CA LYS A 199 13.32 11.05 1.25
C LYS A 199 13.68 10.38 -0.09
N LEU A 200 12.71 10.19 -0.97
CA LEU A 200 12.93 9.61 -2.30
C LEU A 200 13.86 10.49 -3.17
N ARG A 201 13.69 11.82 -3.13
CA ARG A 201 14.58 12.75 -3.86
C ARG A 201 16.02 12.69 -3.35
N THR A 202 16.22 12.73 -2.02
CA THR A 202 17.57 12.66 -1.43
C THR A 202 18.27 11.33 -1.72
N GLY A 203 17.53 10.22 -1.77
CA GLY A 203 18.10 8.91 -2.11
C GLY A 203 18.61 8.85 -3.55
N LYS A 204 17.87 9.44 -4.50
CA LYS A 204 18.28 9.47 -5.92
C LYS A 204 19.55 10.28 -6.16
N GLN A 205 19.69 11.44 -5.50
CA GLN A 205 20.87 12.30 -5.66
C GLN A 205 22.16 11.64 -5.19
N LYS A 206 22.12 10.82 -4.13
CA LYS A 206 23.30 10.10 -3.62
C LYS A 206 23.81 8.98 -4.54
N HIS A 207 22.98 8.52 -5.48
CA HIS A 207 23.32 7.43 -6.41
C HIS A 207 23.54 7.92 -7.85
N ALA A 208 23.43 9.23 -8.10
CA ALA A 208 23.64 9.85 -9.39
C ALA A 208 25.04 10.50 -9.53
N GLN A 209 25.94 10.25 -8.56
CA GLN A 209 27.36 10.57 -8.62
C GLN A 209 28.18 9.30 -8.80
#